data_AF-A0A955TCT2-F1
#
_entry.id   AF-A0A955TCT2-F1
#
_cell.length_a   1.000
_cell.length_b   1.000
_cell.length_c   1.000
_cell.angle_alpha   90.00
_cell.angle_beta   90.00
_cell.angle_gamma   90.00
#
_symmetry.space_group_name_H-M   'P 1'
#
loop_
_entity.id
_entity.type
_entity.pdbx_description
1 polymer ?
#
loop_
_entity_poly.entity_id
_entity_poly.type
_entity_poly.pdbx_seq_one_letter_code
_entity_poly.pdbx_strand_id
1 'polypeptide(L)'
;SPAPPPPPPPGPSMADLAGQRAREQLNQFRFLGYLTKGGESQAFLTNGQAIYIVKQGEMLEGRVQVHKIEPETVVLSTEVLETGSHVQATIPLTPDTSG
;
A
#
# COMPACT_ATOMS: atom_id res chain seq x y z
N SER A 1 33.90 -30.64 -24.80
CA SER A 1 32.68 -29.92 -25.20
C SER A 1 32.33 -28.90 -24.13
N PRO A 2 31.84 -27.70 -24.49
CA PRO A 2 31.36 -26.75 -23.50
C PRO A 2 30.09 -27.28 -22.82
N ALA A 3 29.89 -26.94 -21.55
CA ALA A 3 28.70 -27.30 -20.80
C ALA A 3 27.45 -26.63 -21.40
N PRO A 4 26.27 -27.28 -21.37
CA PRO A 4 25.04 -26.65 -21.82
C PRO A 4 24.71 -25.43 -20.94
N PRO A 5 24.09 -24.38 -21.51
CA PRO A 5 23.66 -23.23 -20.73
C PRO A 5 22.58 -23.65 -19.71
N PRO A 6 22.52 -22.99 -18.53
CA PRO A 6 21.48 -23.27 -17.54
C PRO A 6 20.09 -22.93 -18.10
N PRO A 7 19.03 -23.64 -17.67
CA PRO A 7 17.67 -23.31 -18.05
C PRO A 7 17.27 -21.91 -17.54
N PRO A 8 16.38 -21.20 -18.25
CA PRO A 8 15.87 -19.92 -17.78
C PRO A 8 15.06 -20.09 -16.48
N PRO A 9 15.06 -19.07 -15.59
CA PRO A 9 14.26 -19.12 -14.37
C PRO A 9 12.75 -19.22 -14.68
N PRO A 10 11.96 -19.88 -13.82
CA PRO A 10 10.50 -19.89 -13.95
C PRO A 10 9.93 -18.46 -13.91
N GLY A 11 8.88 -18.21 -14.68
CA GLY A 11 8.13 -16.95 -14.59
C GLY A 11 7.38 -16.79 -13.27
N PRO A 12 6.84 -15.59 -12.96
CA PRO A 12 6.10 -15.33 -11.73
C PRO A 12 4.84 -16.21 -11.65
N SER A 13 4.55 -16.71 -10.45
CA SER A 13 3.35 -17.50 -10.19
C SER A 13 2.09 -16.63 -10.15
N MET A 14 0.91 -17.25 -10.19
CA MET A 14 -0.36 -16.51 -10.02
C MET A 14 -0.44 -15.81 -8.66
N ALA A 15 0.11 -16.42 -7.61
CA ALA A 15 0.19 -15.83 -6.27
C ALA A 15 1.08 -14.58 -6.26
N ASP A 16 2.22 -14.62 -6.96
CA ASP A 16 3.12 -13.47 -7.08
C ASP A 16 2.43 -12.30 -7.79
N LEU A 17 1.71 -12.59 -8.89
CA LEU A 17 0.96 -11.58 -9.63
C LEU A 17 -0.18 -10.99 -8.79
N ALA A 18 -0.87 -11.79 -7.98
CA ALA A 18 -1.92 -11.29 -7.08
C ALA A 18 -1.34 -10.35 -6.01
N GLY A 19 -0.21 -10.73 -5.40
CA GLY A 19 0.49 -9.86 -4.45
C GLY A 19 0.99 -8.56 -5.07
N GLN A 20 1.49 -8.60 -6.31
CA GLN A 20 1.90 -7.40 -7.05
C GLN A 20 0.73 -6.45 -7.30
N ARG A 21 -0.40 -6.94 -7.81
CA ARG A 21 -1.61 -6.12 -8.03
C ARG A 21 -2.13 -5.49 -6.74
N ALA A 22 -2.12 -6.24 -5.65
CA ALA A 22 -2.55 -5.73 -4.34
C ALA A 22 -1.61 -4.61 -3.84
N ARG A 23 -0.29 -4.74 -4.05
CA ARG A 23 0.68 -3.67 -3.77
C ARG A 23 0.46 -2.44 -4.64
N GLU A 24 0.26 -2.63 -5.95
CA GLU A 24 -0.03 -1.56 -6.90
C GLU A 24 -1.28 -0.76 -6.49
N GLN A 25 -2.33 -1.46 -6.04
CA GLN A 25 -3.54 -0.82 -5.53
C GLN A 25 -3.27 0.02 -4.27
N LEU A 26 -2.49 -0.47 -3.31
CA LEU A 26 -2.12 0.30 -2.14
C LEU A 26 -1.29 1.55 -2.50
N ASN A 27 -0.44 1.46 -3.53
CA ASN A 27 0.39 2.56 -4.02
C ASN A 27 -0.41 3.64 -4.78
N GLN A 28 -1.69 3.42 -5.07
CA GLN A 28 -2.56 4.48 -5.62
C GLN A 28 -2.89 5.55 -4.59
N PHE A 29 -2.81 5.21 -3.30
CA PHE A 29 -3.06 6.15 -2.23
C PHE A 29 -1.90 7.15 -2.09
N ARG A 30 -2.27 8.41 -1.94
CA ARG A 30 -1.39 9.56 -1.78
C ARG A 30 -1.78 10.29 -0.51
N PHE A 31 -0.79 10.77 0.21
CA PHE A 31 -1.00 11.57 1.39
C PHE A 31 -1.29 13.04 1.04
N LEU A 32 -2.29 13.62 1.69
CA LEU A 32 -2.69 15.02 1.50
C LEU A 32 -2.38 15.89 2.72
N GLY A 33 -2.30 15.31 3.92
CA GLY A 33 -2.10 16.06 5.16
C GLY A 33 -2.49 15.25 6.39
N TYR A 34 -2.16 15.74 7.57
CA TYR A 34 -2.62 15.15 8.83
C TYR A 34 -3.11 16.25 9.77
N LEU A 35 -4.02 15.88 10.66
CA LEU A 35 -4.50 16.73 11.73
C LEU A 35 -4.30 15.99 13.05
N THR A 36 -3.68 16.64 14.02
CA THR A 36 -3.65 16.17 15.40
C THR A 36 -4.55 17.08 16.24
N LYS A 37 -5.55 16.52 16.92
CA LYS A 37 -6.46 17.24 17.82
C LYS A 37 -6.70 16.42 19.08
N GLY A 38 -6.44 17.00 20.24
CA GLY A 38 -6.68 16.34 21.54
C GLY A 38 -5.88 15.06 21.74
N GLY A 39 -4.70 14.94 21.12
CA GLY A 39 -3.86 13.74 21.17
C GLY A 39 -4.21 12.65 20.16
N GLU A 40 -5.30 12.82 19.39
CA GLU A 40 -5.65 11.91 18.29
C GLU A 40 -5.13 12.46 16.96
N SER A 41 -4.50 11.59 16.16
CA SER A 41 -4.01 11.92 14.81
C SER A 41 -4.91 11.30 13.74
N GLN A 42 -5.27 12.10 12.75
CA GLN A 42 -5.99 11.69 11.54
C GLN A 42 -5.15 12.02 10.31
N ALA A 43 -5.15 11.11 9.33
CA ALA A 43 -4.52 11.33 8.03
C ALA A 43 -5.58 11.59 6.97
N PHE A 44 -5.26 12.49 6.04
CA PHE A 44 -6.02 12.75 4.82
C PHE A 44 -5.32 12.02 3.68
N LEU A 45 -6.02 11.10 3.03
CA LEU A 45 -5.53 10.29 1.93
C LEU A 45 -6.40 10.49 0.69
N THR A 46 -5.86 10.26 -0.49
CA THR A 46 -6.64 10.15 -1.74
C THR A 46 -6.10 9.04 -2.62
N ASN A 47 -6.97 8.38 -3.38
CA ASN A 47 -6.58 7.47 -4.47
C ASN A 47 -6.82 8.10 -5.86
N GLY A 48 -7.00 9.42 -5.92
CA GLY A 48 -7.37 10.16 -7.13
C GLY A 48 -8.87 10.17 -7.45
N GLN A 49 -9.67 9.30 -6.83
CA GLN A 49 -11.13 9.26 -7.03
C GLN A 49 -11.89 9.86 -5.85
N ALA A 50 -11.43 9.59 -4.63
CA ALA A 50 -12.02 10.13 -3.40
C ALA A 50 -10.95 10.61 -2.43
N ILE A 51 -11.39 11.39 -1.45
CA ILE A 51 -10.60 11.80 -0.29
C ILE A 51 -11.13 11.04 0.92
N TYR A 52 -10.21 10.49 1.70
CA TYR A 52 -10.48 9.72 2.91
C TYR A 52 -9.82 10.44 4.09
N ILE A 53 -10.56 10.53 5.20
CA ILE A 53 -10.02 11.00 6.49
C ILE A 53 -10.01 9.78 7.39
N VAL A 54 -8.83 9.38 7.84
CA VAL A 54 -8.67 8.09 8.52
C VAL A 54 -7.92 8.18 9.84
N LYS A 55 -8.28 7.27 10.74
CA LYS A 55 -7.53 6.94 11.96
C LYS A 55 -6.78 5.63 11.81
N GLN A 56 -5.78 5.43 12.66
CA GLN A 56 -5.15 4.13 12.83
C GLN A 56 -6.21 3.10 13.23
N GLY A 57 -6.21 1.95 12.56
CA GLY A 57 -7.19 0.88 12.80
C GLY A 57 -8.45 0.96 11.94
N GLU A 58 -8.64 1.99 11.12
CA GLU A 58 -9.79 2.06 10.22
C GLU A 58 -9.60 1.27 8.92
N MET A 59 -10.73 0.86 8.32
CA MET A 59 -10.81 0.16 7.06
C MET A 59 -11.33 1.10 5.97
N LEU A 60 -10.53 1.26 4.92
CA LEU A 60 -10.81 1.97 3.69
C LEU A 60 -11.39 0.99 2.65
N GLU A 61 -12.46 1.40 1.96
CA GLU A 61 -13.06 0.65 0.85
C GLU A 61 -13.40 -0.83 1.19
N GLY A 62 -13.63 -1.12 2.48
CA GLY A 62 -13.92 -2.46 2.98
C GLY A 62 -12.77 -3.47 2.92
N ARG A 63 -11.56 -3.08 2.51
CA ARG A 63 -10.43 -4.02 2.31
C ARG A 63 -9.03 -3.48 2.61
N VAL A 64 -8.85 -2.17 2.68
CA VAL A 64 -7.54 -1.54 2.93
C VAL A 64 -7.51 -1.08 4.39
N GLN A 65 -6.63 -1.67 5.19
CA GLN A 65 -6.50 -1.37 6.60
C GLN A 65 -5.44 -0.29 6.83
N VAL A 66 -5.76 0.72 7.64
CA VAL A 66 -4.79 1.70 8.12
C VAL A 66 -4.06 1.10 9.31
N HIS A 67 -2.81 0.70 9.13
CA HIS A 67 -2.03 0.06 10.18
C HIS A 67 -1.38 1.05 11.12
N LYS A 68 -0.83 2.13 10.57
CA LYS A 68 -0.14 3.17 11.34
C LYS A 68 -0.25 4.53 10.64
N ILE A 69 -0.30 5.57 11.45
CA ILE A 69 -0.13 6.97 11.04
C ILE A 69 1.04 7.51 11.86
N GLU A 70 2.18 7.70 11.21
CA GLU A 70 3.40 8.25 11.80
C GLU A 70 3.64 9.66 11.26
N PRO A 71 4.49 10.50 11.91
CA PRO A 71 4.70 11.88 11.50
C PRO A 71 5.27 12.09 10.09
N GLU A 72 5.80 11.04 9.45
CA GLU A 72 6.41 11.08 8.12
C GLU A 72 5.90 9.98 7.17
N THR A 73 5.07 9.06 7.66
CA THR A 73 4.49 8.01 6.81
C THR A 73 3.09 7.57 7.26
N VAL A 74 2.31 7.03 6.31
CA VAL A 74 1.13 6.21 6.60
C VAL A 74 1.39 4.79 6.09
N VAL A 75 1.13 3.79 6.92
CA VAL A 75 1.24 2.38 6.54
C VAL A 75 -0.14 1.81 6.28
N LEU A 76 -0.38 1.37 5.05
CA LEU A 76 -1.60 0.67 4.64
C LEU A 76 -1.32 -0.81 4.45
N SER A 77 -2.35 -1.63 4.63
CA SER A 77 -2.30 -3.05 4.29
C SER A 77 -3.58 -3.55 3.64
N THR A 78 -3.49 -4.64 2.89
CA THR A 78 -4.66 -5.37 2.40
C THR A 78 -4.34 -6.85 2.34
N GLU A 79 -5.38 -7.69 2.34
CA GLU A 79 -5.27 -9.13 2.20
C GLU A 79 -5.40 -9.52 0.71
N VAL A 80 -4.53 -10.41 0.26
CA VAL A 80 -4.58 -11.02 -1.07
C VAL A 80 -5.54 -12.20 -1.00
N LEU A 81 -6.73 -12.07 -1.60
CA LEU A 81 -7.82 -13.05 -1.49
C LEU A 81 -7.41 -14.46 -1.93
N GLU A 82 -6.53 -14.56 -2.93
CA GLU A 82 -6.08 -15.84 -3.48
C GLU A 82 -5.18 -16.63 -2.53
N THR A 83 -4.48 -15.93 -1.62
CA THR A 83 -3.45 -16.55 -0.77
C THR A 83 -3.69 -16.34 0.72
N GLY A 84 -4.61 -15.47 1.11
CA GLY A 84 -4.80 -15.00 2.49
C GLY A 84 -3.61 -14.21 3.05
N SER A 85 -2.64 -13.87 2.21
CA SER A 85 -1.43 -13.16 2.64
C SER A 85 -1.69 -11.67 2.74
N HIS A 86 -1.10 -11.02 3.75
CA HIS A 86 -1.16 -9.57 3.87
C HIS A 86 -0.02 -8.90 3.12
N VAL A 87 -0.37 -7.85 2.38
CA VAL A 87 0.58 -6.96 1.72
C VAL A 87 0.49 -5.58 2.37
N GLN A 88 1.63 -4.93 2.62
CA GLN A 88 1.72 -3.57 3.16
C GLN A 88 2.32 -2.57 2.17
N ALA A 89 1.93 -1.30 2.26
CA ALA A 89 2.60 -0.21 1.56
C ALA A 89 2.82 0.95 2.51
N THR A 90 3.95 1.63 2.35
CA THR A 90 4.29 2.83 3.12
C THR A 90 4.14 4.04 2.21
N ILE A 91 3.24 4.93 2.56
CA ILE A 91 2.98 6.18 1.84
C ILE A 91 3.75 7.28 2.56
N PRO A 92 4.72 7.94 1.90
CA PRO A 92 5.43 9.07 2.49
C PRO A 92 4.49 10.29 2.61
N LEU A 93 4.66 11.10 3.66
CA LEU A 93 3.88 12.35 3.80
C LEU A 93 4.38 13.51 2.93
N THR A 94 5.51 13.33 2.23
CA THR A 94 5.94 14.32 1.24
C THR A 94 4.94 14.31 0.09
N PRO A 95 4.22 15.41 -0.19
CA PRO A 95 3.45 15.48 -1.43
C PRO A 95 4.43 15.30 -2.59
N ASP A 96 4.16 14.36 -3.52
CA ASP A 96 4.90 14.32 -4.78
C ASP A 96 4.84 15.71 -5.39
N THR A 97 5.96 16.43 -5.30
CA THR A 97 6.13 17.74 -5.92
C THR A 97 6.51 17.47 -7.37
N SER A 98 5.69 16.70 -8.08
CA SER A 98 5.79 16.58 -9.53
C SER A 98 5.03 17.77 -10.10
N GLY A 99 5.76 18.89 -10.23
CA GLY A 99 5.33 20.08 -10.95
C GLY A 99 5.43 19.91 -12.46
#